data_AF-A0A377JPL9-F1
#
_entry.id   AF-A0A377JPL9-F1
#
_cell.length_a   1.000
_cell.length_b   1.000
_cell.length_c   1.000
_cell.angle_alpha   90.00
_cell.angle_beta   90.00
_cell.angle_gamma   90.00
#
_symmetry.space_group_name_H-M   'P 1'
#
loop_
_entity.id
_entity.type
_entity.pdbx_description
1 polymer ?
#
loop_
_entity_poly.entity_id
_entity_poly.type
_entity_poly.pdbx_seq_one_letter_code
_entity_poly.pdbx_strand_id
1 'polypeptide(L)'
;MCAESFDQVDSVAYLVHAWMKYPKFGHACATDYAARFIRYGMMSRDEAVEIVKQRDYNLDAKAVEDFCKFAGYKESEFWAVMDRFYNRDIFTKDGFGRWVLKNPVWES
;
A
#
# COMPACT_ATOMS: atom_id res chain seq x y z
N MET A 1 -24.66 2.77 3.30
CA MET A 1 -23.56 3.03 4.25
C MET A 1 -22.53 1.94 4.01
N CYS A 2 -21.36 2.27 3.43
CA CYS A 2 -20.32 1.25 3.24
C CYS A 2 -19.82 0.82 4.62
N ALA A 3 -19.62 -0.49 4.86
CA ALA A 3 -19.14 -0.97 6.16
C ALA A 3 -17.80 -0.34 6.56
N GLU A 4 -16.97 0.02 5.57
CA GLU A 4 -15.69 0.72 5.76
C GLU A 4 -15.87 2.17 6.26
N SER A 5 -17.02 2.79 5.96
CA SER A 5 -17.36 4.13 6.46
C SER A 5 -17.87 4.13 7.91
N PHE A 6 -17.97 2.97 8.58
CA PHE A 6 -18.32 2.91 10.00
C PHE A 6 -17.14 3.30 10.90
N ASP A 7 -15.92 2.91 10.52
CA ASP A 7 -14.71 3.12 11.33
C ASP A 7 -13.93 4.41 10.96
N GLN A 8 -14.27 5.08 9.85
CA GLN A 8 -13.38 6.03 9.17
C GLN A 8 -13.96 7.43 8.92
N VAL A 9 -15.00 7.85 9.65
CA VAL A 9 -15.69 9.12 9.35
C VAL A 9 -14.74 10.33 9.44
N ASP A 10 -13.72 10.28 10.32
CA ASP A 10 -12.80 11.41 10.57
C ASP A 10 -11.31 11.02 10.75
N SER A 11 -10.84 9.91 10.16
CA SER A 11 -9.46 9.44 10.39
C SER A 11 -8.79 8.86 9.14
N VAL A 12 -8.38 9.73 8.23
CA VAL A 12 -7.69 9.35 6.98
C VAL A 12 -6.34 8.68 7.28
N ALA A 13 -5.68 9.07 8.38
CA ALA A 13 -4.48 8.44 8.91
C ALA A 13 -4.59 6.91 9.09
N TYR A 14 -5.81 6.38 9.29
CA TYR A 14 -6.03 4.95 9.44
C TYR A 14 -5.52 4.14 8.24
N LEU A 15 -5.57 4.69 7.02
CA LEU A 15 -5.12 3.97 5.82
C LEU A 15 -3.63 3.59 5.86
N VAL A 16 -2.82 4.29 6.65
CA VAL A 16 -1.41 3.94 6.87
C VAL A 16 -1.28 2.51 7.39
N HIS A 17 -2.10 2.10 8.38
CA HIS A 17 -1.98 0.77 8.99
C HIS A 17 -2.27 -0.35 7.96
N ALA A 18 -3.24 -0.14 7.07
CA ALA A 18 -3.63 -1.12 6.08
C ALA A 18 -2.55 -1.25 5.00
N TRP A 19 -1.94 -0.14 4.63
CA TRP A 19 -0.82 -0.08 3.69
C TRP A 19 0.48 -0.68 4.24
N MET A 20 0.69 -0.71 5.56
CA MET A 20 1.91 -1.30 6.18
C MET A 20 2.16 -2.77 5.83
N LYS A 21 1.16 -3.48 5.29
CA LYS A 21 1.37 -4.80 4.68
C LYS A 21 2.37 -4.73 3.52
N TYR A 22 2.36 -3.67 2.72
CA TYR A 22 3.17 -3.56 1.51
C TYR A 22 4.68 -3.62 1.83
N PRO A 23 5.27 -2.75 2.67
CA PRO A 23 6.69 -2.84 3.01
C PRO A 23 7.12 -4.21 3.56
N LYS A 24 6.21 -4.95 4.21
CA LYS A 24 6.52 -6.21 4.89
C LYS A 24 6.33 -7.46 4.01
N PHE A 25 5.30 -7.45 3.16
CA PHE A 25 4.81 -8.63 2.44
C PHE A 25 4.69 -8.43 0.92
N GLY A 26 4.84 -7.20 0.43
CA GLY A 26 4.78 -6.92 -1.00
C GLY A 26 3.39 -6.71 -1.58
N HIS A 27 2.35 -6.65 -0.74
CA HIS A 27 0.98 -6.39 -1.15
C HIS A 27 0.22 -5.57 -0.11
N ALA A 28 -0.85 -4.90 -0.52
CA ALA A 28 -1.76 -4.16 0.34
C ALA A 28 -3.22 -4.38 -0.09
N CYS A 29 -4.10 -3.43 0.25
CA CYS A 29 -5.53 -3.54 0.03
C CYS A 29 -5.91 -3.76 -1.45
N ALA A 30 -5.14 -3.24 -2.40
CA ALA A 30 -5.50 -3.39 -3.82
C ALA A 30 -5.39 -4.86 -4.24
N THR A 31 -4.35 -5.57 -3.82
CA THR A 31 -4.25 -7.02 -4.01
C THR A 31 -5.38 -7.77 -3.29
N ASP A 32 -5.67 -7.43 -2.03
CA ASP A 32 -6.72 -8.09 -1.24
C ASP A 32 -8.10 -8.02 -1.92
N TYR A 33 -8.46 -6.83 -2.45
CA TYR A 33 -9.73 -6.62 -3.15
C TYR A 33 -9.73 -7.16 -4.58
N ALA A 34 -8.66 -6.97 -5.34
CA ALA A 34 -8.56 -7.48 -6.71
C ALA A 34 -8.66 -9.01 -6.75
N ALA A 35 -7.99 -9.70 -5.82
CA ALA A 35 -8.11 -11.16 -5.67
C ALA A 35 -9.54 -11.62 -5.35
N ARG A 36 -10.29 -10.83 -4.57
CA ARG A 36 -11.70 -11.09 -4.28
C ARG A 36 -12.58 -10.88 -5.52
N PHE A 37 -12.36 -9.81 -6.27
CA PHE A 37 -13.14 -9.53 -7.48
C PHE A 37 -12.91 -10.56 -8.58
N ILE A 38 -11.68 -11.04 -8.77
CA ILE A 38 -11.40 -12.18 -9.66
C ILE A 38 -12.23 -13.40 -9.20
N ARG A 39 -12.20 -13.74 -7.91
CA ARG A 39 -12.92 -14.90 -7.36
C ARG A 39 -14.43 -14.80 -7.58
N TYR A 40 -14.97 -13.59 -7.60
CA TYR A 40 -16.39 -13.34 -7.84
C TYR A 40 -16.75 -13.21 -9.33
N GLY A 41 -15.78 -13.35 -10.24
CA GLY A 41 -16.01 -13.16 -11.67
C GLY A 41 -16.32 -11.71 -12.05
N MET A 42 -15.96 -10.74 -11.20
CA MET A 42 -16.23 -9.30 -11.40
C MET A 42 -15.08 -8.57 -12.10
N MET A 43 -13.91 -9.20 -12.23
CA MET A 43 -12.69 -8.60 -12.76
C MET A 43 -11.82 -9.69 -13.39
N SER A 44 -11.18 -9.39 -14.52
CA SER A 44 -10.18 -10.27 -15.14
C SER A 44 -8.85 -10.21 -14.40
N ARG A 45 -7.99 -11.22 -14.62
CA ARG A 45 -6.65 -11.22 -14.03
C ARG A 45 -5.82 -10.04 -14.54
N ASP A 46 -5.94 -9.68 -15.81
CA ASP A 46 -5.13 -8.63 -16.43
C ASP A 46 -5.49 -7.25 -15.87
N GLU A 47 -6.78 -6.97 -15.70
CA GLU A 47 -7.25 -5.75 -15.02
C GLU A 47 -6.75 -5.65 -13.58
N ALA A 48 -6.81 -6.77 -12.85
CA ALA A 48 -6.33 -6.84 -11.48
C ALA A 48 -4.81 -6.57 -11.36
N VAL A 49 -4.00 -7.13 -12.27
CA VAL A 49 -2.55 -6.91 -12.29
C VAL A 49 -2.24 -5.43 -12.49
N GLU A 50 -2.94 -4.74 -13.39
CA GLU A 50 -2.73 -3.32 -13.62
C GLU A 50 -3.14 -2.47 -12.39
N ILE A 51 -4.26 -2.82 -11.75
CA ILE A 51 -4.68 -2.15 -10.50
C ILE A 51 -3.62 -2.32 -9.39
N VAL A 52 -3.15 -3.55 -9.17
CA VAL A 52 -2.14 -3.84 -8.14
C VAL A 52 -0.86 -3.06 -8.41
N LYS A 53 -0.39 -3.06 -9.66
CA LYS A 53 0.80 -2.32 -10.11
C LYS A 53 0.70 -0.83 -9.81
N GLN A 54 -0.49 -0.23 -9.94
CA GLN A 54 -0.70 1.20 -9.72
C GLN A 54 -0.95 1.59 -8.26
N ARG A 55 -1.49 0.67 -7.43
CA ARG A 55 -2.12 1.03 -6.15
C ARG A 55 -1.40 0.51 -4.92
N ASP A 56 -0.83 -0.70 -4.93
CA ASP A 56 -0.37 -1.33 -3.68
C ASP A 56 0.82 -0.59 -3.03
N TYR A 57 1.73 -0.06 -3.83
CA TYR A 57 2.86 0.73 -3.33
C TYR A 57 2.49 2.19 -3.00
N ASN A 58 1.37 2.67 -3.53
CA ASN A 58 1.03 4.09 -3.60
C ASN A 58 0.16 4.50 -2.39
N LEU A 59 0.81 4.73 -1.26
CA LEU A 59 0.16 5.28 -0.07
C LEU A 59 -0.31 6.72 -0.35
N ASP A 60 -1.56 7.01 0.01
CA ASP A 60 -2.13 8.35 -0.13
C ASP A 60 -1.37 9.37 0.73
N ALA A 61 -0.86 10.42 0.09
CA ALA A 61 -0.16 11.51 0.77
C ALA A 61 -1.01 12.17 1.86
N LYS A 62 -2.35 12.22 1.70
CA LYS A 62 -3.23 12.79 2.71
C LYS A 62 -3.29 11.93 3.97
N ALA A 63 -3.22 10.60 3.82
CA ALA A 63 -3.12 9.69 4.96
C ALA A 63 -1.79 9.87 5.70
N VAL A 64 -0.69 10.08 4.97
CA VAL A 64 0.63 10.37 5.57
C VAL A 64 0.61 11.70 6.31
N GLU A 65 0.09 12.76 5.70
CA GLU A 65 -0.01 14.10 6.30
C GLU A 65 -0.83 14.05 7.60
N ASP A 66 -2.02 13.43 7.55
CA ASP A 66 -2.92 13.32 8.69
C ASP A 66 -2.29 12.47 9.82
N PHE A 67 -1.64 11.36 9.48
CA PHE A 67 -0.92 10.52 10.43
C PHE A 67 0.23 11.28 11.09
N CYS A 68 1.05 11.98 10.30
CA CYS A 68 2.17 12.76 10.79
C CYS A 68 1.72 13.88 11.71
N LYS A 69 0.65 14.61 11.33
CA LYS A 69 0.03 15.65 12.15
C LYS A 69 -0.48 15.11 13.47
N PHE A 70 -1.16 13.96 13.45
CA PHE A 70 -1.67 13.30 14.66
C PHE A 70 -0.54 12.83 15.58
N ALA A 71 0.48 12.17 15.02
CA ALA A 71 1.56 11.53 15.78
C ALA A 71 2.73 12.49 16.13
N GLY A 72 2.73 13.71 15.60
CA GLY A 72 3.77 14.71 15.87
C GLY A 72 5.08 14.50 15.10
N TYR A 73 5.03 13.86 13.94
CA TYR A 73 6.20 13.60 13.09
C TYR A 73 6.22 14.54 11.87
N LYS A 74 7.41 14.76 11.32
CA LYS A 74 7.59 15.23 9.94
C LYS A 74 7.43 14.06 8.98
N GLU A 75 6.96 14.31 7.76
CA GLU A 75 6.88 13.28 6.72
C GLU A 75 8.24 12.62 6.43
N SER A 76 9.34 13.38 6.50
CA SER A 76 10.69 12.83 6.33
C SER A 76 11.05 11.81 7.42
N GLU A 77 10.60 12.01 8.65
CA GLU A 77 10.79 11.08 9.75
C GLU A 77 9.94 9.83 9.54
N PHE A 78 8.69 10.01 9.09
CA PHE A 78 7.82 8.89 8.71
C PHE A 78 8.50 8.00 7.66
N TRP A 79 8.97 8.58 6.55
CA TRP A 79 9.62 7.80 5.49
C TRP A 79 10.97 7.19 5.91
N ALA A 80 11.73 7.86 6.78
CA ALA A 80 12.95 7.29 7.37
C ALA A 80 12.64 6.08 8.27
N VAL A 81 11.51 6.10 8.99
CA VAL A 81 11.03 4.95 9.75
C VAL A 81 10.60 3.83 8.81
N MET A 82 9.83 4.14 7.76
CA MET A 82 9.35 3.16 6.77
C MET A 82 10.49 2.42 6.07
N ASP A 83 11.58 3.11 5.73
CA ASP A 83 12.75 2.51 5.06
C ASP A 83 13.32 1.30 5.82
N ARG A 84 13.18 1.29 7.15
CA ARG A 84 13.65 0.19 8.02
C ARG A 84 12.71 -1.00 8.07
N PHE A 85 11.44 -0.83 7.71
CA PHE A 85 10.42 -1.88 7.74
C PHE A 85 10.34 -2.67 6.43
N TYR A 86 10.97 -2.19 5.35
CA TYR A 86 11.00 -2.90 4.09
C TYR A 86 11.75 -4.23 4.21
N ASN A 87 11.06 -5.31 3.84
CA ASN A 87 11.63 -6.64 3.81
C ASN A 87 12.59 -6.78 2.60
N ARG A 88 13.89 -6.79 2.88
CA ARG A 88 14.96 -6.85 1.87
C ARG A 88 15.04 -8.17 1.12
N ASP A 89 14.36 -9.21 1.57
CA ASP A 89 14.31 -10.49 0.84
C ASP A 89 13.42 -10.36 -0.40
N ILE A 90 12.33 -9.58 -0.31
CA ILE A 90 11.34 -9.40 -1.38
C ILE A 90 11.45 -8.05 -2.11
N PHE A 91 12.08 -7.04 -1.48
CA PHE A 91 12.27 -5.71 -2.05
C PHE A 91 13.74 -5.41 -2.38
N THR A 92 13.94 -4.57 -3.39
CA THR A 92 15.22 -3.93 -3.72
C THR A 92 15.02 -2.44 -3.97
N LYS A 93 16.09 -1.65 -3.98
CA LYS A 93 16.04 -0.25 -4.41
C LYS A 93 16.36 -0.14 -5.90
N ASP A 94 15.57 0.65 -6.63
CA ASP A 94 15.85 1.00 -8.01
C ASP A 94 16.97 2.06 -8.12
N GLY A 95 17.31 2.48 -9.35
CA GLY A 95 18.35 3.51 -9.59
C GLY A 95 18.04 4.88 -8.99
N PHE A 96 16.81 5.12 -8.53
CA PHE A 96 16.37 6.34 -7.86
C PHE A 96 16.21 6.15 -6.34
N GLY A 97 16.58 4.99 -5.80
CA GLY A 97 16.48 4.67 -4.38
C GLY A 97 15.07 4.28 -3.90
N ARG A 98 14.12 4.04 -4.80
CA ARG A 98 12.74 3.64 -4.46
C ARG A 98 12.67 2.14 -4.23
N TRP A 99 11.89 1.73 -3.23
CA TRP A 99 11.64 0.31 -2.98
C TRP A 99 10.72 -0.28 -4.05
N VAL A 100 11.20 -1.31 -4.74
CA VAL A 100 10.48 -2.06 -5.77
C VAL A 100 10.55 -3.56 -5.47
N LEU A 101 9.50 -4.29 -5.84
CA LEU A 101 9.47 -5.74 -5.69
C LEU A 101 10.51 -6.39 -6.60
N LYS A 102 11.18 -7.43 -6.09
CA LYS A 102 12.13 -8.21 -6.90
C LYS A 102 11.44 -9.11 -7.92
N ASN A 103 10.25 -9.64 -7.57
CA ASN A 103 9.48 -10.57 -8.40
C ASN A 103 8.00 -10.12 -8.41
N PRO A 104 7.65 -9.05 -9.13
CA PRO A 104 6.27 -8.57 -9.16
C PRO A 104 5.37 -9.41 -10.07
N VAL A 105 4.08 -9.43 -9.77
CA VAL A 105 3.06 -10.24 -10.48
C VAL A 105 2.77 -9.80 -11.93
N TRP A 106 3.33 -8.66 -12.38
CA TRP A 106 3.25 -8.19 -13.76
C TRP A 106 4.46 -8.59 -14.61
N GLU A 107 5.46 -9.23 -14.02
CA GLU A 107 6.63 -9.80 -14.71
C GLU A 107 6.56 -11.34 -14.80
N SER A 108 5.51 -11.95 -14.24
CA SER A 108 5.27 -13.40 -14.18
C SER A 108 4.39 -13.92 -15.29
#